data_AF-A0A7C3DZ73-F1
#
_entry.id   AF-A0A7C3DZ73-F1
#
_cell.length_a   1.000
_cell.length_b   1.000
_cell.length_c   1.000
_cell.angle_alpha   90.00
_cell.angle_beta   90.00
_cell.angle_gamma   90.00
#
_symmetry.space_group_name_H-M   'P 1'
#
loop_
_entity.id
_entity.type
_entity.pdbx_description
1 polymer ?
#
loop_
_entity_poly.entity_id
_entity_poly.type
_entity_poly.pdbx_seq_one_letter_code
_entity_poly.pdbx_strand_id
1 'polypeptide(L)'
;MRFRTGILISGAFLLLAGALPGFQRGIRSIFVEDDDDTPPPDANEKTEFVWARLRYGNVRASGWWAMRGSWTVDYPKADRTFLQGLRRLTRMNARSMEHVVDLVSDDLYNYPFIYVVEPGHWDLPEV
;
A
#
# COMPACT_ATOMS: atom_id res chain seq x y z
N MET A 1 -35.97 34.48 -0.77
CA MET A 1 -35.74 33.03 -0.51
C MET A 1 -34.57 32.44 -1.31
N ARG A 2 -34.32 32.87 -2.56
CA ARG A 2 -33.22 32.36 -3.40
C ARG A 2 -31.79 32.64 -2.87
N PHE A 3 -31.58 33.79 -2.23
CA PHE A 3 -30.25 34.19 -1.72
C PHE A 3 -29.77 33.33 -0.52
N ARG A 4 -30.68 33.01 0.41
CA ARG A 4 -30.38 32.12 1.56
C ARG A 4 -30.07 30.70 1.10
N THR A 5 -30.76 30.24 0.07
CA THR A 5 -30.54 28.90 -0.51
C THR A 5 -29.16 28.82 -1.18
N GLY A 6 -28.73 29.88 -1.88
CA GLY A 6 -27.39 29.96 -2.47
C GLY A 6 -26.27 29.92 -1.43
N ILE A 7 -26.41 30.65 -0.32
CA ILE A 7 -25.41 30.65 0.77
C ILE A 7 -25.29 29.25 1.41
N LEU A 8 -26.42 28.56 1.62
CA LEU A 8 -26.42 27.22 2.21
C LEU A 8 -25.75 26.19 1.29
N ILE A 9 -25.99 26.27 -0.03
CA ILE A 9 -25.35 25.38 -1.01
C ILE A 9 -23.84 25.63 -1.08
N SER A 10 -23.40 26.89 -1.12
CA SER A 10 -21.97 27.22 -1.13
C SER A 10 -21.27 26.78 0.16
N GLY A 11 -21.93 26.92 1.31
CA GLY A 11 -21.41 26.44 2.60
C GLY A 11 -21.27 24.91 2.64
N ALA A 12 -22.27 24.18 2.14
CA ALA A 12 -22.21 22.72 2.05
C ALA A 12 -21.09 22.26 1.09
N PHE A 13 -20.90 22.96 -0.02
CA PHE A 13 -19.84 22.64 -0.99
C PHE A 13 -18.44 22.88 -0.40
N LEU A 14 -18.24 23.97 0.35
CA LEU A 14 -16.98 24.24 1.04
C LEU A 14 -16.69 23.20 2.14
N LEU A 15 -17.71 22.74 2.86
CA LEU A 15 -17.55 21.68 3.87
C LEU A 15 -17.19 20.32 3.23
N LEU A 16 -17.86 19.96 2.12
CA LEU A 16 -17.52 18.76 1.34
C LEU A 16 -16.11 18.84 0.76
N ALA A 17 -15.73 19.97 0.16
CA ALA A 17 -14.40 20.20 -0.39
C ALA A 17 -13.30 20.16 0.68
N GLY A 18 -13.58 20.63 1.91
CA GLY A 18 -12.64 20.57 3.03
C GLY A 18 -12.52 19.17 3.67
N ALA A 19 -13.57 18.34 3.60
CA ALA A 19 -13.57 16.98 4.14
C ALA A 19 -12.89 15.97 3.20
N LEU A 20 -12.91 16.20 1.89
CA LEU A 20 -12.31 15.30 0.88
C LEU A 20 -10.80 15.05 1.07
N PRO A 21 -9.94 16.06 1.34
CA PRO A 21 -8.53 15.83 1.63
C PRO A 21 -8.29 15.02 2.91
N GLY A 22 -9.16 15.19 3.92
CA GLY A 22 -9.09 14.46 5.18
C GLY A 22 -9.43 12.98 5.01
N PHE A 23 -10.43 12.67 4.20
CA PHE A 23 -10.81 11.29 3.88
C PHE A 23 -9.77 10.58 2.99
N GLN A 24 -9.07 11.31 2.13
CA GLN A 24 -7.98 10.76 1.31
C GLN A 24 -6.71 10.45 2.09
N ARG A 25 -6.50 11.08 3.26
CA ARG A 25 -5.39 10.77 4.16
C ARG A 25 -5.72 9.52 4.96
N GLY A 26 -5.46 8.36 4.37
CA GLY A 26 -5.58 7.07 5.05
C GLY A 26 -4.68 6.95 6.29
N ILE A 27 -4.89 5.89 7.08
CA ILE A 27 -4.16 5.57 8.33
C ILE A 27 -2.63 5.66 8.20
N ARG A 28 -2.09 5.55 6.97
CA ARG A 28 -0.66 5.75 6.64
C ARG A 28 -0.08 7.08 7.15
N SER A 29 -0.85 8.17 7.21
CA SER A 29 -0.32 9.45 7.69
C SER A 29 0.02 9.47 9.19
N ILE A 30 -0.35 8.43 9.94
CA ILE A 30 -0.04 8.31 11.37
C ILE A 30 1.28 7.54 11.58
N PHE A 31 1.69 6.75 10.58
CA PHE A 31 2.92 5.95 10.58
C PHE A 31 3.81 6.40 9.42
N VAL A 32 4.14 7.68 9.39
CA VAL A 32 5.00 8.26 8.34
C VAL A 32 6.40 7.69 8.51
N GLU A 33 6.71 6.69 7.70
CA GLU A 33 8.08 6.42 7.29
C GLU A 33 8.39 7.44 6.18
N ASP A 34 9.52 8.13 6.26
CA ASP A 34 9.93 9.16 5.28
C ASP A 34 10.38 8.47 3.98
N ASP A 35 9.42 7.82 3.34
CA ASP A 35 9.57 7.00 2.16
C ASP A 35 8.90 7.71 0.98
N ASP A 36 9.65 7.80 -0.13
CA ASP A 36 9.09 8.27 -1.39
C ASP A 36 8.16 7.20 -1.98
N ASP A 37 6.86 7.34 -1.67
CA ASP A 37 5.80 6.48 -2.18
C ASP A 37 5.49 6.72 -3.67
N THR A 38 6.09 7.75 -4.30
CA THR A 38 5.82 8.10 -5.70
C THR A 38 6.14 6.92 -6.60
N PRO A 39 5.19 6.43 -7.42
CA PRO A 39 5.46 5.33 -8.34
C PRO A 39 6.61 5.68 -9.30
N PRO A 40 7.57 4.76 -9.54
CA PRO A 40 8.57 4.95 -10.57
C PRO A 40 7.95 5.18 -11.96
N PRO A 41 8.62 5.89 -12.89
CA PRO A 41 8.05 6.21 -14.21
C PRO A 41 7.62 5.01 -15.03
N ASP A 42 8.29 3.87 -14.86
CA ASP A 42 8.08 2.59 -15.54
C ASP A 42 7.29 1.57 -14.69
N ALA A 43 6.63 2.00 -13.61
CA ALA A 43 5.92 1.11 -12.68
C ALA A 43 4.84 0.22 -13.35
N ASN A 44 4.29 0.68 -14.48
CA ASN A 44 3.24 0.00 -15.23
C ASN A 44 3.76 -0.86 -16.39
N GLU A 45 5.08 -0.98 -16.56
CA GLU A 45 5.66 -1.82 -17.60
C GLU A 45 5.32 -3.30 -17.37
N LYS A 46 5.05 -4.03 -18.46
CA LYS A 46 4.85 -5.48 -18.40
C LYS A 46 6.22 -6.16 -18.35
N THR A 47 6.49 -6.82 -17.23
CA THR A 47 7.78 -7.44 -16.92
C THR A 47 7.62 -8.95 -16.67
N GLU A 48 8.72 -9.70 -16.73
CA GLU A 48 8.69 -11.15 -16.49
C GLU A 48 8.71 -11.49 -14.99
N PHE A 49 9.34 -10.64 -14.18
CA PHE A 49 9.40 -10.76 -12.73
C PHE A 49 8.65 -9.64 -12.04
N VAL A 50 7.91 -9.99 -10.99
CA VAL A 50 7.21 -9.06 -10.11
C VAL A 50 7.56 -9.41 -8.68
N TRP A 51 8.00 -8.43 -7.90
CA TRP A 51 8.16 -8.57 -6.47
C TRP A 51 6.80 -8.54 -5.79
N ALA A 52 6.19 -9.70 -5.58
CA ALA A 52 4.91 -9.81 -4.89
C ALA A 52 5.13 -9.84 -3.37
N ARG A 53 4.81 -8.76 -2.66
CA ARG A 53 4.84 -8.70 -1.19
C ARG A 53 3.49 -9.17 -0.65
N LEU A 54 3.52 -10.14 0.26
CA LEU A 54 2.33 -10.66 0.91
C LEU A 54 1.81 -9.72 2.00
N ARG A 55 0.54 -9.32 1.87
CA ARG A 55 -0.25 -8.68 2.93
C ARG A 55 -1.03 -9.75 3.69
N TYR A 56 -0.90 -9.72 5.01
CA TYR A 56 -1.56 -10.65 5.94
C TYR A 56 -2.12 -9.94 7.16
N GLY A 57 -3.02 -10.60 7.88
CA GLY A 57 -3.54 -10.14 9.18
C GLY A 57 -2.58 -10.46 10.33
N ASN A 58 -2.53 -9.61 11.36
CA ASN A 58 -1.59 -9.80 12.47
C ASN A 58 -2.18 -10.62 13.64
N VAL A 59 -1.42 -11.58 14.17
CA VAL A 59 -1.75 -12.28 15.42
C VAL A 59 -1.71 -11.31 16.58
N ARG A 60 -2.83 -11.20 17.32
CA ARG A 60 -2.94 -10.46 18.58
C ARG A 60 -2.40 -9.03 18.50
N ALA A 61 -2.65 -8.33 17.40
CA ALA A 61 -2.23 -6.94 17.33
C ALA A 61 -3.10 -6.07 18.25
N SER A 62 -2.46 -5.35 19.17
CA SER A 62 -3.10 -4.37 20.03
C SER A 62 -2.43 -3.00 19.89
N GLY A 63 -3.21 -1.93 19.98
CA GLY A 63 -2.71 -0.56 19.87
C GLY A 63 -2.19 -0.22 18.47
N TRP A 64 -1.18 0.65 18.41
CA TRP A 64 -0.62 1.20 17.17
C TRP A 64 -0.15 0.13 16.17
N TRP A 65 0.35 -1.01 16.66
CA TRP A 65 0.80 -2.14 15.82
C TRP A 65 -0.34 -2.83 15.06
N ALA A 66 -1.59 -2.73 15.54
CA ALA A 66 -2.77 -3.26 14.84
C ALA A 66 -3.19 -2.39 13.65
N MET A 67 -2.91 -1.08 13.71
CA MET A 67 -3.34 -0.13 12.69
C MET A 67 -2.44 -0.16 11.44
N ARG A 68 -1.17 -0.53 11.59
CA ARG A 68 -0.18 -0.55 10.49
C ARG A 68 -0.07 -1.94 9.83
N GLY A 69 -0.11 -3.02 10.63
CA GLY A 69 0.13 -4.39 10.16
C GLY A 69 1.63 -4.68 9.97
N SER A 70 2.11 -5.83 10.46
CA SER A 70 3.55 -6.15 10.48
C SER A 70 4.12 -6.40 9.07
N TRP A 71 3.24 -6.76 8.13
CA TRP A 71 3.59 -6.87 6.71
C TRP A 71 4.10 -5.56 6.09
N THR A 72 3.86 -4.39 6.72
CA THR A 72 4.26 -3.06 6.21
C THR A 72 5.65 -2.61 6.66
N VAL A 73 6.40 -3.45 7.39
CA VAL A 73 7.76 -3.09 7.83
C VAL A 73 8.63 -2.78 6.61
N ASP A 74 9.28 -1.61 6.65
CA ASP A 74 10.13 -1.01 5.62
C ASP A 74 9.48 -0.86 4.21
N TYR A 75 8.14 -0.94 4.14
CA TYR A 75 7.38 -0.81 2.90
C TYR A 75 7.06 0.66 2.60
N PRO A 76 7.27 1.14 1.35
CA PRO A 76 7.72 0.41 0.16
C PRO A 76 9.23 0.50 -0.12
N LYS A 77 9.99 1.29 0.63
CA LYS A 77 11.36 1.66 0.27
C LYS A 77 12.32 0.48 0.18
N ALA A 78 12.22 -0.49 1.09
CA ALA A 78 13.07 -1.68 1.05
C ALA A 78 12.83 -2.48 -0.23
N ASP A 79 11.57 -2.68 -0.62
CA ASP A 79 11.19 -3.42 -1.82
C ASP A 79 11.72 -2.75 -3.09
N ARG A 80 11.54 -1.42 -3.20
CA ARG A 80 12.01 -0.64 -4.35
C ARG A 80 13.53 -0.62 -4.45
N THR A 81 14.22 -0.52 -3.31
CA THR A 81 15.69 -0.58 -3.26
C THR A 81 16.20 -1.96 -3.68
N PHE A 82 15.54 -3.04 -3.23
CA PHE A 82 15.85 -4.39 -3.68
C PHE A 82 15.66 -4.52 -5.20
N LEU A 83 14.53 -4.05 -5.75
CA LEU A 83 14.24 -4.08 -7.18
C LEU A 83 15.28 -3.30 -8.00
N GLN A 84 15.75 -2.15 -7.51
CA GLN A 84 16.84 -1.41 -8.16
C GLN A 84 18.12 -2.25 -8.23
N GLY A 85 18.51 -2.91 -7.13
CA GLY A 85 19.65 -3.82 -7.10
C GLY A 85 19.47 -5.00 -8.05
N LEU A 86 18.29 -5.61 -8.05
CA LEU A 86 17.94 -6.75 -8.89
C LEU A 86 18.08 -6.43 -10.38
N ARG A 87 17.50 -5.30 -10.82
CA ARG A 87 17.59 -4.83 -12.22
C ARG A 87 19.01 -4.43 -12.62
N ARG A 88 19.80 -3.91 -11.67
CA ARG A 88 21.19 -3.50 -11.91
C ARG A 88 22.15 -4.67 -12.01
N LEU A 89 21.96 -5.68 -11.16
CA LEU A 89 22.94 -6.75 -10.94
C LEU A 89 22.59 -8.04 -11.69
N THR A 90 21.40 -8.13 -12.27
CA THR A 90 20.94 -9.31 -13.02
C THR A 90 20.43 -8.90 -14.40
N ARG A 91 20.17 -9.89 -15.25
CA ARG A 91 19.53 -9.68 -16.57
C ARG A 91 18.01 -9.81 -16.51
N MET A 92 17.43 -9.97 -15.31
CA MET A 92 16.01 -10.20 -15.15
C MET A 92 15.21 -8.93 -15.44
N ASN A 93 14.19 -9.04 -16.29
CA ASN A 93 13.23 -7.98 -16.53
C ASN A 93 12.25 -7.91 -15.35
N ALA A 94 12.65 -7.23 -14.28
CA ALA A 94 11.83 -7.03 -13.09
C ALA A 94 11.07 -5.70 -13.14
N ARG A 95 9.82 -5.71 -12.66
CA ARG A 95 9.01 -4.49 -12.44
C ARG A 95 9.78 -3.53 -11.53
N SER A 96 9.66 -2.23 -11.78
CA SER A 96 10.29 -1.20 -10.95
C SER A 96 9.58 -0.92 -9.63
N MET A 97 8.32 -1.35 -9.54
CA MET A 97 7.45 -1.23 -8.39
C MET A 97 7.03 -2.60 -7.89
N GLU A 98 6.92 -2.71 -6.58
CA GLU A 98 6.38 -3.85 -5.88
C GLU A 98 4.89 -4.07 -6.14
N HIS A 99 4.42 -5.31 -6.02
CA HIS A 99 3.00 -5.65 -6.11
C HIS A 99 2.55 -6.23 -4.77
N VAL A 100 1.54 -5.62 -4.15
CA VAL A 100 1.00 -6.14 -2.89
C VAL A 100 -0.08 -7.15 -3.20
N VAL A 101 0.09 -8.38 -2.70
CA VAL A 101 -0.88 -9.48 -2.85
C VAL A 101 -1.48 -9.82 -1.50
N ASP A 102 -2.78 -10.10 -1.49
CA ASP A 102 -3.51 -10.48 -0.29
C ASP A 102 -3.43 -11.97 -0.02
N LEU A 103 -3.19 -12.35 1.23
CA LEU A 103 -3.21 -13.73 1.67
C LEU A 103 -4.49 -14.49 1.31
N VAL A 104 -5.63 -13.85 1.49
CA VAL A 104 -6.95 -14.47 1.31
C VAL A 104 -7.51 -14.30 -0.11
N SER A 105 -6.70 -13.77 -1.03
CA SER A 105 -7.09 -13.54 -2.42
C SER A 105 -6.50 -14.61 -3.32
N ASP A 106 -7.30 -15.11 -4.27
CA ASP A 106 -6.83 -16.01 -5.32
C ASP A 106 -5.80 -15.34 -6.25
N ASP A 107 -5.69 -14.00 -6.24
CA ASP A 107 -4.66 -13.27 -6.99
C ASP A 107 -3.24 -13.72 -6.61
N LEU A 108 -3.04 -14.21 -5.37
CA LEU A 108 -1.76 -14.74 -4.91
C LEU A 108 -1.22 -15.83 -5.83
N TYR A 109 -2.10 -16.66 -6.40
CA TYR A 109 -1.72 -17.77 -7.29
C TYR A 109 -1.21 -17.32 -8.67
N ASN A 110 -1.35 -16.03 -9.00
CA ASN A 110 -0.80 -15.45 -10.24
C ASN A 110 0.71 -15.15 -10.12
N TYR A 111 1.29 -15.22 -8.92
CA TYR A 111 2.67 -14.82 -8.65
C TYR A 111 3.51 -16.02 -8.18
N PRO A 112 4.46 -16.51 -9.00
CA PRO A 112 5.26 -17.69 -8.67
C PRO A 112 6.32 -17.43 -7.57
N PHE A 113 6.55 -16.15 -7.23
CA PHE A 113 7.44 -15.73 -6.17
C PHE A 113 6.68 -14.78 -5.25
N ILE A 114 6.70 -15.05 -3.95
CA ILE A 114 6.04 -14.24 -2.91
C ILE A 114 7.05 -13.96 -1.81
N TYR A 115 7.21 -12.70 -1.46
CA TYR A 115 8.01 -12.23 -0.34
C TYR A 115 7.13 -11.95 0.87
N VAL A 116 7.57 -12.41 2.03
CA VAL A 116 6.88 -12.21 3.31
C VAL A 116 7.87 -11.59 4.30
N VAL A 117 7.47 -10.48 4.90
CA VAL A 117 8.20 -9.83 6.00
C VAL A 117 7.52 -10.14 7.32
N GLU A 118 8.27 -10.25 8.41
CA GLU A 118 7.73 -10.46 9.77
C GLU A 118 6.73 -11.65 9.90
N PRO A 119 6.95 -12.83 9.30
CA PRO A 119 5.96 -13.92 9.31
C PRO A 119 5.64 -14.46 10.72
N GLY A 120 6.44 -14.13 11.75
CA GLY A 120 6.12 -14.46 13.14
C GLY A 120 4.87 -13.76 13.68
N HIS A 121 4.42 -12.70 13.01
CA HIS A 121 3.19 -11.97 13.35
C HIS A 121 2.00 -12.38 12.49
N TRP A 122 2.18 -13.30 11.54
CA TRP A 122 1.18 -13.63 10.55
C TRP A 122 0.07 -14.52 11.15
N ASP A 123 -1.17 -14.02 11.10
CA ASP A 123 -2.39 -14.76 11.41
C ASP A 123 -2.84 -15.58 10.19
N LEU A 124 -2.75 -16.89 10.32
CA LEU A 124 -3.20 -17.82 9.29
C LEU A 124 -4.69 -18.12 9.51
N PRO A 125 -5.58 -17.70 8.60
CA PRO A 125 -6.98 -18.07 8.72
C PRO A 125 -7.14 -19.58 8.63
N GLU A 126 -8.07 -20.14 9.40
CA GLU A 126 -8.47 -21.54 9.28
C GLU A 126 -9.03 -21.77 7.87
N VAL A 127 -8.54 -22.81 7.19
CA VAL A 127 -8.89 -23.19 5.81
C VAL A 127 -10.09 -24.12 5.79
#